data_AF-A0A7K0C2I6-F1
#
_entry.id   AF-A0A7K0C2I6-F1
#
_cell.length_a   1.000
_cell.length_b   1.000
_cell.length_c   1.000
_cell.angle_alpha   90.00
_cell.angle_beta   90.00
_cell.angle_gamma   90.00
#
_symmetry.space_group_name_H-M   'P 1'
#
loop_
_entity.id
_entity.type
_entity.pdbx_description
1 polymer ?
#
loop_
_entity_poly.entity_id
_entity_poly.type
_entity_poly.pdbx_seq_one_letter_code
_entity_poly.pdbx_strand_id
1 'polypeptide(L)'
;MIRHFTASTVVLDDRAERVLLIHHRKSDCRLYPGGHLEQDEGPAQAAVREVREECGIDLLPAVPPFTHPKIRPVPVPLAITDGPVHDARIGPHRQIDFAYADPPGLPEELPGLIALAARHARTA
;
A
#
# COMPACT_ATOMS: atom_id res chain seq x y z
N MET A 1 -16.54 -8.81 -14.29
CA MET A 1 -15.20 -8.19 -14.36
C MET A 1 -14.42 -8.63 -13.13
N ILE A 2 -13.21 -9.16 -13.32
CA ILE A 2 -12.38 -9.67 -12.22
C ILE A 2 -11.96 -8.50 -11.32
N ARG A 3 -11.93 -8.75 -10.01
CA ARG A 3 -11.42 -7.81 -9.00
C ARG A 3 -10.25 -8.47 -8.30
N HIS A 4 -9.12 -7.77 -8.26
CA HIS A 4 -8.00 -8.16 -7.41
C HIS A 4 -7.94 -7.22 -6.22
N PHE A 5 -7.63 -7.82 -5.07
CA PHE A 5 -7.35 -7.07 -3.87
C PHE A 5 -5.85 -6.99 -3.70
N THR A 6 -5.36 -5.78 -3.49
CA THR A 6 -3.95 -5.49 -3.23
C THR A 6 -3.82 -4.71 -1.94
N ALA A 7 -2.63 -4.71 -1.36
CA ALA A 7 -2.29 -3.82 -0.26
C ALA A 7 -0.98 -3.11 -0.57
N SER A 8 -0.92 -1.83 -0.25
CA SER A 8 0.26 -0.99 -0.44
C SER A 8 0.59 -0.21 0.83
N THR A 9 1.85 0.19 0.99
CA THR A 9 2.28 0.97 2.15
C THR A 9 3.06 2.22 1.73
N VAL A 10 2.58 3.39 2.18
CA VAL A 10 3.35 4.63 2.14
C VAL A 10 4.34 4.61 3.30
N VAL A 11 5.59 4.26 3.02
CA VAL A 11 6.66 4.26 4.02
C VAL A 11 7.38 5.61 3.98
N LEU A 12 7.36 6.31 5.12
CA LEU A 12 8.03 7.59 5.31
C LEU A 12 9.40 7.38 5.96
N ASP A 13 10.33 8.30 5.74
CA ASP A 13 11.55 8.36 6.57
C ASP A 13 11.23 8.87 7.99
N ASP A 14 12.20 8.75 8.91
CA ASP A 14 12.04 9.14 10.33
C ASP A 14 11.58 10.59 10.54
N ARG A 15 11.80 11.46 9.54
CA ARG A 15 11.42 12.87 9.57
C ARG A 15 10.10 13.16 8.87
N ALA A 16 9.48 12.16 8.25
CA ALA A 16 8.31 12.32 7.40
C ALA A 16 8.50 13.32 6.25
N GLU A 17 9.72 13.41 5.70
CA GLU A 17 10.08 14.32 4.60
C GLU A 17 10.22 13.57 3.26
N ARG A 18 10.41 12.25 3.30
CA ARG A 18 10.64 11.41 2.11
C ARG A 18 9.72 10.21 2.13
N VAL A 19 9.35 9.77 0.94
CA VAL A 19 8.55 8.56 0.72
C VAL A 19 9.40 7.53 -0.01
N LEU A 20 9.37 6.29 0.46
CA LEU A 20 9.95 5.15 -0.23
C LEU A 20 9.10 4.77 -1.44
N LEU A 21 9.76 4.61 -2.59
CA LEU A 21 9.15 4.09 -3.82
C LEU A 21 10.03 2.97 -4.38
N ILE A 22 9.38 1.93 -4.89
CA ILE A 22 10.02 0.85 -5.62
C ILE A 22 9.89 1.06 -7.12
N HIS A 23 10.86 0.56 -7.89
CA HIS A 23 10.80 0.57 -9.36
C HIS A 23 10.13 -0.71 -9.85
N HIS A 24 8.91 -0.57 -10.38
CA HIS A 24 8.17 -1.68 -10.93
C HIS A 24 8.61 -1.95 -12.38
N ARG A 25 9.52 -2.91 -12.54
CA ARG A 25 10.21 -3.22 -13.82
C ARG A 25 9.29 -3.44 -15.02
N LYS A 26 8.09 -4.02 -14.81
CA LYS A 26 7.19 -4.37 -15.92
C LYS A 26 6.44 -3.17 -16.48
N SER A 27 6.08 -2.21 -15.62
CA SER A 27 5.35 -1.00 -16.02
C SER A 27 6.27 0.22 -16.15
N ASP A 28 7.54 0.06 -15.81
CA ASP A 28 8.55 1.13 -15.76
C ASP A 28 8.07 2.36 -14.95
N CYS A 29 7.34 2.09 -13.86
CA CYS A 29 6.79 3.14 -12.99
C CYS A 29 7.41 3.02 -11.60
N ARG A 30 7.37 4.14 -10.85
CA ARG A 30 7.67 4.13 -9.41
C ARG A 30 6.36 4.01 -8.63
N LEU A 31 6.28 3.03 -7.74
CA LEU A 31 5.10 2.72 -6.95
C LEU A 31 5.45 2.64 -5.47
N TYR A 32 4.43 2.73 -4.61
CA TYR A 32 4.58 2.29 -3.22
C TYR A 32 4.86 0.78 -3.19
N PRO A 33 5.65 0.28 -2.23
CA PRO A 33 5.77 -1.16 -2.01
C PRO A 33 4.40 -1.76 -1.72
N GLY A 34 4.13 -2.94 -2.26
CA GLY A 34 2.81 -3.55 -2.20
C GLY A 34 2.54 -4.56 -3.29
N GLY A 35 1.48 -5.34 -3.09
CA GLY A 35 1.17 -6.47 -3.96
C GLY A 35 -0.19 -7.09 -3.68
N HIS A 36 -0.40 -8.25 -4.28
CA HIS A 36 -1.67 -8.98 -4.17
C HIS A 36 -1.80 -9.58 -2.79
N LEU A 37 -3.04 -9.63 -2.28
CA LEU A 37 -3.33 -10.47 -1.12
C LEU A 37 -3.15 -11.94 -1.50
N GLU A 38 -2.40 -12.66 -0.67
CA GLU A 38 -2.30 -14.11 -0.72
C GLU A 38 -3.52 -14.77 -0.07
N GLN A 39 -3.58 -16.10 -0.19
CA GLN A 39 -4.58 -16.88 0.51
C GLN A 39 -4.32 -16.83 2.02
N ASP A 40 -5.39 -16.68 2.81
CA ASP A 40 -5.36 -16.71 4.28
C ASP A 40 -4.67 -15.51 4.96
N GLU A 41 -4.50 -14.38 4.26
CA GLU A 41 -4.06 -13.12 4.86
C GLU A 41 -5.08 -11.98 4.71
N GLY A 42 -5.06 -11.06 5.68
CA GLY A 42 -5.75 -9.78 5.60
C GLY A 42 -4.89 -8.71 4.93
N PRO A 43 -5.50 -7.59 4.51
CA PRO A 43 -4.79 -6.53 3.79
C PRO A 43 -3.64 -5.90 4.59
N ALA A 44 -3.79 -5.71 5.90
CA ALA A 44 -2.70 -5.20 6.74
C ALA A 44 -1.52 -6.19 6.87
N GLN A 45 -1.79 -7.51 6.77
CA GLN A 45 -0.72 -8.52 6.79
C GLN A 45 0.02 -8.52 5.46
N ALA A 46 -0.71 -8.45 4.34
CA ALA A 46 -0.14 -8.30 3.01
C ALA A 46 0.76 -7.05 2.91
N ALA A 47 0.29 -5.91 3.42
CA ALA A 47 1.04 -4.65 3.44
C ALA A 47 2.40 -4.77 4.15
N VAL A 48 2.44 -5.46 5.30
CA VAL A 48 3.68 -5.70 6.07
C VAL A 48 4.58 -6.70 5.35
N ARG A 49 4.01 -7.78 4.80
CA ARG A 49 4.73 -8.81 4.06
C ARG A 49 5.43 -8.23 2.83
N GLU A 50 4.70 -7.50 1.98
CA GLU A 50 5.23 -6.93 0.73
C GLU A 50 6.36 -5.93 1.01
N VAL A 51 6.22 -5.06 2.01
CA VAL A 51 7.29 -4.12 2.39
C VAL A 51 8.55 -4.87 2.83
N ARG A 52 8.38 -5.96 3.60
CA ARG A 52 9.51 -6.81 4.00
C ARG A 52 10.16 -7.50 2.80
N GLU A 53 9.38 -8.06 1.89
CA GLU A 53 9.87 -8.82 0.73
C GLU A 53 10.55 -7.92 -0.30
N GLU A 54 9.95 -6.78 -0.60
CA GLU A 54 10.42 -5.87 -1.66
C GLU A 54 11.52 -4.92 -1.18
N CYS A 55 11.50 -4.54 0.11
CA CYS A 55 12.39 -3.51 0.65
C CYS A 55 13.28 -3.97 1.81
N GLY A 56 13.03 -5.15 2.40
CA GLY A 56 13.79 -5.65 3.55
C GLY A 56 13.52 -4.87 4.85
N ILE A 57 12.41 -4.13 4.93
CA ILE A 57 12.04 -3.30 6.08
C ILE A 57 10.99 -4.04 6.91
N ASP A 58 11.23 -4.18 8.20
CA ASP A 58 10.27 -4.72 9.15
C ASP A 58 9.37 -3.59 9.68
N LEU A 59 8.11 -3.61 9.26
CA LEU A 59 7.10 -2.67 9.75
C LEU A 59 6.45 -3.17 11.04
N LEU A 60 6.10 -2.23 11.93
CA LEU A 60 5.20 -2.53 13.02
C LEU A 60 3.76 -2.50 12.49
N PRO A 61 2.95 -3.56 12.72
CA PRO A 61 1.57 -3.54 12.28
C PRO A 61 0.82 -2.42 13.01
N ALA A 62 0.09 -1.63 12.23
CA ALA A 62 -0.80 -0.61 12.79
C ALA A 62 -1.77 -1.24 13.80
N VAL A 63 -2.20 -0.47 14.79
CA VAL A 63 -3.09 -0.96 15.85
C VAL A 63 -4.55 -0.69 15.45
N PRO A 64 -5.46 -1.67 15.57
CA PRO A 64 -6.89 -1.43 15.35
C PRO A 64 -7.45 -0.41 16.36
N PRO A 65 -8.43 0.43 15.95
CA PRO A 65 -8.92 1.53 16.80
C PRO A 65 -9.83 1.10 17.95
N PHE A 66 -10.23 -0.17 18.00
CA PHE A 66 -11.05 -0.74 19.06
C PHE A 66 -10.74 -2.22 19.26
N THR A 67 -11.28 -2.80 20.32
CA THR A 67 -11.28 -4.24 20.57
C THR A 67 -12.71 -4.77 20.55
N HIS A 68 -12.90 -6.05 20.21
CA HIS A 68 -14.22 -6.67 20.20
C HIS A 68 -14.14 -8.11 20.74
N PRO A 69 -15.10 -8.57 21.56
CA PRO A 69 -14.99 -9.86 22.27
C PRO A 69 -15.13 -11.10 21.39
N LYS A 70 -15.71 -10.98 20.18
CA LYS A 70 -15.99 -12.13 19.28
C LYS A 70 -15.32 -12.08 17.91
N ILE A 71 -14.79 -10.91 17.52
CA ILE A 71 -14.16 -10.74 16.21
C ILE A 71 -12.85 -10.01 16.43
N ARG A 72 -11.84 -10.36 15.65
CA ARG A 72 -10.56 -9.66 15.66
C ARG A 72 -10.67 -8.43 14.75
N PRO A 73 -10.63 -7.20 15.30
CA PRO A 73 -10.53 -6.02 14.46
C PRO A 73 -9.15 -6.00 13.78
N VAL A 74 -9.12 -5.47 12.55
CA VAL A 74 -7.89 -5.28 11.78
C VAL A 74 -7.61 -3.78 11.64
N PRO A 75 -6.35 -3.39 11.36
CA PRO A 75 -6.00 -1.99 11.22
C PRO A 75 -6.77 -1.35 10.06
N VAL A 76 -7.25 -0.13 10.30
CA VAL A 76 -7.98 0.64 9.29
C VAL A 76 -6.98 1.13 8.26
N PRO A 77 -7.20 0.86 6.96
CA PRO A 77 -6.36 1.44 5.92
C PRO A 77 -6.51 2.96 5.91
N LEU A 78 -5.45 3.66 5.53
CA LEU A 78 -5.49 5.09 5.23
C LEU A 78 -6.54 5.38 4.15
N ALA A 79 -6.49 4.62 3.07
CA ALA A 79 -7.44 4.76 1.97
C ALA A 79 -7.74 3.39 1.36
N ILE A 80 -8.93 3.27 0.78
CA ILE A 80 -9.26 2.18 -0.14
C ILE A 80 -9.48 2.81 -1.50
N THR A 81 -8.67 2.42 -2.49
CA THR A 81 -8.80 2.92 -3.85
C THR A 81 -9.37 1.83 -4.75
N ASP A 82 -10.16 2.21 -5.76
CA ASP A 82 -10.76 1.27 -6.70
C ASP A 82 -10.63 1.81 -8.12
N GLY A 83 -9.73 1.22 -8.90
CA GLY A 83 -9.35 1.72 -10.22
C GLY A 83 -9.26 0.64 -11.30
N PRO A 84 -9.40 1.02 -12.57
CA PRO A 84 -9.12 0.11 -13.68
C PRO A 84 -7.61 -0.11 -13.81
N VAL A 85 -7.22 -1.36 -14.02
CA VAL A 85 -5.83 -1.76 -14.30
C VAL A 85 -5.81 -2.67 -15.52
N HIS A 86 -4.74 -2.59 -16.30
CA HIS A 86 -4.48 -3.48 -17.41
C HIS A 86 -3.23 -4.31 -17.11
N ASP A 87 -3.42 -5.61 -16.91
CA ASP A 87 -2.32 -6.56 -16.75
C ASP A 87 -2.13 -7.38 -18.04
N ALA A 88 -0.89 -7.67 -18.41
CA ALA A 88 -0.56 -8.35 -19.67
C ALA A 88 -1.04 -9.81 -19.72
N ARG A 89 -1.26 -10.46 -18.57
CA ARG A 89 -1.71 -11.87 -18.48
C ARG A 89 -3.22 -11.96 -18.29
N ILE A 90 -3.79 -11.08 -17.49
CA ILE A 90 -5.19 -11.15 -17.05
C ILE A 90 -6.09 -10.23 -17.89
N GLY A 91 -5.51 -9.23 -18.54
CA GLY A 91 -6.24 -8.21 -19.30
C GLY A 91 -6.86 -7.14 -18.39
N PRO A 92 -7.89 -6.42 -18.88
CA PRO A 92 -8.52 -5.34 -18.12
C PRO A 92 -9.30 -5.88 -16.91
N HIS A 93 -8.96 -5.40 -15.72
CA HIS A 93 -9.59 -5.77 -14.46
C HIS A 93 -9.65 -4.58 -13.50
N ARG A 94 -10.31 -4.74 -12.35
CA ARG A 94 -10.31 -3.71 -11.29
C ARG A 94 -9.33 -4.12 -10.21
N GLN A 95 -8.54 -3.16 -9.75
CA GLN A 95 -7.73 -3.31 -8.56
C GLN A 95 -8.38 -2.52 -7.43
N ILE A 96 -8.63 -3.19 -6.31
CA ILE A 96 -9.07 -2.58 -5.06
C ILE A 96 -7.88 -2.62 -4.12
N ASP A 97 -7.28 -1.46 -3.87
CA ASP A 97 -6.07 -1.35 -3.05
C ASP A 97 -6.38 -0.84 -1.65
N PHE A 98 -5.90 -1.56 -0.64
CA PHE A 98 -5.90 -1.14 0.75
C PHE A 98 -4.56 -0.47 1.06
N ALA A 99 -4.55 0.87 1.09
CA ALA A 99 -3.35 1.64 1.34
C ALA A 99 -3.15 1.86 2.85
N TYR A 100 -1.94 1.59 3.33
CA TYR A 100 -1.47 1.84 4.70
C TYR A 100 -0.35 2.88 4.71
N ALA A 101 0.03 3.34 5.88
CA ALA A 101 1.16 4.23 6.08
C ALA A 101 2.02 3.76 7.25
N ASP A 102 3.33 3.96 7.13
CA ASP A 102 4.29 3.79 8.22
C ASP A 102 5.17 5.05 8.35
N PRO A 103 5.25 5.67 9.55
CA PRO A 103 4.52 5.32 10.77
C PRO A 103 2.99 5.49 10.60
N PRO A 104 2.17 4.80 11.43
CA PRO A 104 0.71 4.85 11.30
C PRO A 104 0.16 6.24 11.60
N GLY A 105 -0.80 6.68 10.79
CA GLY A 105 -1.36 8.03 10.83
C GLY A 105 -0.82 8.91 9.70
N LEU A 106 -1.47 10.04 9.45
CA LEU A 106 -1.03 10.97 8.40
C LEU A 106 -0.42 12.20 9.06
N PRO A 107 0.81 12.60 8.70
CA PRO A 107 1.25 13.96 8.95
C PRO A 107 0.29 14.93 8.23
N GLU A 108 0.02 16.10 8.82
CA GLU A 108 -0.88 17.10 8.22
C GLU A 108 -0.43 17.50 6.81
N GLU A 109 0.87 17.40 6.50
CA GLU A 109 1.44 17.73 5.19
C GLU A 109 1.40 16.60 4.15
N LEU A 110 0.86 15.41 4.48
CA LEU A 110 0.88 14.24 3.59
C LEU A 110 0.26 14.45 2.19
N PRO A 111 -0.77 15.30 1.97
CA PRO A 111 -1.23 15.63 0.63
C PRO A 111 -0.11 16.16 -0.29
N GLY A 112 0.86 16.88 0.28
CA GLY A 112 2.04 17.38 -0.43
C GLY A 112 3.04 16.28 -0.81
N LEU A 113 3.24 15.29 0.08
CA LEU A 113 4.11 14.13 -0.12
C LEU A 113 3.53 13.10 -1.08
N ILE A 114 2.22 12.83 -1.00
CA ILE A 114 1.51 11.98 -1.98
C ILE A 114 1.54 12.64 -3.36
N ALA A 115 1.35 13.97 -3.43
CA ALA A 115 1.53 14.69 -4.69
C ALA A 115 2.98 14.62 -5.20
N LEU A 116 3.98 14.59 -4.31
CA LEU A 116 5.39 14.43 -4.67
C LEU A 116 5.67 13.02 -5.21
N ALA A 117 5.17 11.97 -4.56
CA ALA A 117 5.26 10.60 -5.05
C ALA A 117 4.56 10.44 -6.41
N ALA A 118 3.36 11.02 -6.57
CA ALA A 118 2.62 11.01 -7.83
C ALA A 118 3.25 11.84 -8.96
N ARG A 119 4.16 12.78 -8.65
CA ARG A 119 4.99 13.49 -9.64
C ARG A 119 6.15 12.63 -10.13
N HIS A 120 6.78 11.87 -9.24
CA HIS A 120 7.90 10.98 -9.57
C HIS A 120 7.49 9.59 -10.07
N ALA A 121 6.24 9.19 -9.84
CA ALA A 121 5.64 7.97 -10.40
C ALA A 121 5.38 8.06 -11.92
N ARG A 122 5.42 9.27 -12.49
CA ARG A 122 5.10 9.55 -13.91
C ARG A 122 6.29 9.96 -14.76
N THR A 123 7.49 10.00 -14.21
CA THR A 123 8.72 10.31 -14.95
C THR A 123 9.46 9.02 -15.27
N ALA A 124 9.19 8.50 -16.47
CA ALA A 124 10.13 7.78 -17.32
C ALA A 124 10.33 8.63 -18.59
#